data_AF-A0A7X6YGG6-F1
#
_entry.id   AF-A0A7X6YGG6-F1
#
_cell.length_a   1.000
_cell.length_b   1.000
_cell.length_c   1.000
_cell.angle_alpha   90.00
_cell.angle_beta   90.00
_cell.angle_gamma   90.00
#
_symmetry.space_group_name_H-M   'P 1'
#
loop_
_entity.id
_entity.type
_entity.pdbx_description
1 polymer ?
#
loop_
_entity_poly.entity_id
_entity_poly.type
_entity_poly.pdbx_seq_one_letter_code
_entity_poly.pdbx_strand_id
1 'polypeptide(L)'
;MFSSDRILALNVGASKIVLAEFAVKSGRAPELTNYGMSELGTDPDNETSIGTHLVAAVREIMKTRGIRPAPLMLSLSGQMVFPRFVRLPAVSEDKLLQMVQYEVEQN
;
A
#
# COMPACT_ATOMS: atom_id res chain seq x y z
N MET A 1 -4.74 11.94 12.67
CA MET A 1 -6.21 11.78 12.82
C MET A 1 -6.79 11.68 11.42
N PHE A 2 -7.49 10.60 11.07
CA PHE A 2 -8.08 10.47 9.73
C PHE A 2 -9.18 11.53 9.57
N SER A 3 -9.21 12.20 8.40
CA SER A 3 -10.25 13.20 8.08
C SER A 3 -11.62 12.58 7.79
N SER A 4 -11.69 11.24 7.74
CA SER A 4 -12.88 10.44 7.49
C SER A 4 -12.98 9.36 8.57
N ASP A 5 -14.20 9.05 9.01
CA ASP A 5 -14.49 7.93 9.91
C ASP A 5 -14.35 6.55 9.23
N ARG A 6 -13.74 6.53 8.04
CA ARG A 6 -13.57 5.35 7.20
C ARG A 6 -12.26 5.42 6.41
N ILE A 7 -11.57 4.30 6.32
CA ILE A 7 -10.37 4.13 5.49
C ILE A 7 -10.47 2.86 4.65
N LEU A 8 -9.78 2.85 3.52
CA LEU A 8 -9.50 1.65 2.76
C LEU A 8 -8.08 1.16 3.09
N ALA A 9 -7.88 -0.15 3.15
CA ALA A 9 -6.57 -0.78 3.21
C ALA A 9 -6.42 -1.71 2.00
N LEU A 10 -5.43 -1.43 1.15
CA LEU A 10 -5.07 -2.24 -0.01
C LEU A 10 -3.76 -2.96 0.27
N ASN A 11 -3.81 -4.29 0.30
CA ASN A 11 -2.63 -5.13 0.32
C ASN A 11 -2.36 -5.66 -1.09
N VAL A 12 -1.23 -5.24 -1.67
CA VAL A 12 -0.73 -5.77 -2.95
C VAL A 12 0.33 -6.81 -2.65
N GLY A 13 -0.12 -8.06 -2.48
CA GLY A 13 0.75 -9.21 -2.27
C GLY A 13 1.34 -9.74 -3.58
N ALA A 14 2.21 -10.73 -3.47
CA ALA A 14 2.85 -11.35 -4.64
C ALA A 14 1.85 -12.10 -5.55
N SER A 15 0.90 -12.83 -4.96
CA SER A 15 -0.06 -13.66 -5.71
C SER A 15 -1.50 -13.17 -5.64
N LYS A 16 -1.82 -12.21 -4.77
CA LYS A 16 -3.19 -11.75 -4.55
C LYS A 16 -3.24 -10.32 -4.05
N ILE A 17 -4.38 -9.70 -4.32
CA ILE A 17 -4.76 -8.39 -3.81
C ILE A 17 -5.88 -8.56 -2.81
N VAL A 18 -5.81 -7.82 -1.70
CA VAL A 18 -6.89 -7.73 -0.72
C VAL A 18 -7.23 -6.26 -0.52
N LEU A 19 -8.51 -5.91 -0.66
CA LEU A 19 -9.04 -4.60 -0.33
C LEU A 19 -10.00 -4.74 0.84
N ALA A 20 -9.74 -3.99 1.91
CA ALA A 20 -10.55 -3.95 3.12
C ALA A 20 -11.01 -2.52 3.39
N GLU A 21 -12.24 -2.38 3.89
CA GLU A 21 -12.83 -1.13 4.37
C GLU A 21 -12.94 -1.21 5.88
N PHE A 22 -12.40 -0.19 6.56
CA PHE A 22 -12.45 -0.08 8.01
C PHE A 22 -13.20 1.17 8.42
N ALA A 23 -14.08 1.03 9.41
CA ALA A 23 -14.55 2.17 10.20
C ALA A 23 -13.47 2.54 11.23
N VAL A 24 -13.11 3.82 11.27
CA VAL A 24 -12.13 4.36 12.20
C VAL A 24 -12.79 5.45 13.04
N LYS A 25 -12.85 5.25 14.35
CA LYS A 25 -13.41 6.22 15.29
C LYS A 25 -12.35 6.59 16.31
N SER A 26 -12.25 7.87 16.64
CA SER A 26 -11.26 8.36 17.62
C SER A 26 -11.35 7.57 18.93
N GLY A 27 -10.20 7.13 19.44
CA GLY A 27 -10.11 6.36 20.69
C GLY A 27 -10.61 4.92 20.63
N ARG A 28 -10.94 4.39 19.44
CA ARG A 28 -11.37 2.99 19.26
C ARG A 28 -10.46 2.27 18.26
N ALA A 29 -10.37 0.95 18.41
CA ALA A 29 -9.72 0.11 17.41
C ALA A 29 -10.49 0.19 16.08
N PRO A 30 -9.81 0.14 14.93
CA PRO A 30 -10.47 0.03 13.63
C PRO A 30 -11.36 -1.21 13.55
N GLU A 31 -12.53 -1.07 12.95
CA GLU A 31 -13.50 -2.16 12.75
C GLU A 31 -13.58 -2.49 11.26
N LEU A 32 -13.39 -3.77 10.91
CA LEU A 32 -13.52 -4.23 9.52
C LEU A 32 -15.00 -4.28 9.13
N THR A 33 -15.41 -3.43 8.19
CA THR A 33 -16.82 -3.35 7.76
C THR A 33 -17.08 -4.06 6.44
N ASN A 34 -16.06 -4.19 5.58
CA ASN A 34 -16.17 -4.86 4.29
C ASN A 34 -14.79 -5.31 3.78
N TYR A 35 -14.75 -6.36 2.96
CA TYR A 35 -13.52 -6.75 2.27
C TYR A 35 -13.78 -7.58 1.02
N GLY A 36 -12.81 -7.59 0.12
CA GLY A 36 -12.74 -8.51 -0.99
C GLY A 36 -11.31 -8.82 -1.39
N MET A 37 -11.15 -9.86 -2.21
CA MET A 37 -9.85 -10.33 -2.67
C MET A 37 -9.94 -10.75 -4.13
N SER A 38 -8.79 -10.70 -4.81
CA SER A 38 -8.62 -11.16 -6.19
C SER A 38 -7.24 -11.76 -6.33
N GLU A 39 -7.16 -12.92 -6.97
CA GLU A 39 -5.88 -13.53 -7.33
C GLU A 39 -5.22 -12.68 -8.43
N LEU A 40 -3.95 -12.36 -8.25
CA LEU A 40 -3.10 -11.81 -9.31
C LEU A 40 -2.61 -13.00 -10.13
N GLY A 41 -3.21 -13.21 -11.30
CA GLY A 41 -2.68 -14.13 -12.29
C GLY A 41 -1.36 -13.56 -12.83
N THR A 42 -0.25 -13.88 -12.17
CA THR A 42 1.08 -13.45 -12.62
C THR A 42 1.64 -14.52 -13.55
N ASP A 43 1.68 -14.22 -14.84
CA ASP A 43 2.66 -14.84 -15.71
C ASP A 43 4.02 -14.21 -15.35
N PRO A 44 4.98 -14.98 -14.77
CA PRO A 44 6.23 -14.42 -14.23
C PRO A 44 7.07 -13.65 -15.25
N ASP A 45 6.84 -13.89 -16.54
CA ASP A 45 7.63 -13.34 -17.65
C ASP A 45 7.15 -11.96 -18.15
N ASN A 46 6.10 -11.37 -17.53
CA ASN A 46 5.45 -10.17 -18.08
C ASN A 46 5.15 -9.08 -17.03
N GLU A 47 6.21 -8.49 -16.47
CA GLU A 47 6.15 -7.39 -15.48
C GLU A 47 5.30 -6.19 -15.94
N THR A 48 5.30 -5.88 -17.25
CA THR A 48 4.52 -4.77 -17.85
C THR A 48 3.01 -4.93 -17.66
N SER A 49 2.52 -6.14 -17.37
CA SER A 49 1.10 -6.43 -17.22
C SER A 49 0.54 -6.16 -15.82
N ILE A 50 1.39 -6.05 -14.80
CA ILE A 50 0.98 -6.04 -13.38
C ILE A 50 0.10 -4.81 -13.05
N GLY A 51 0.46 -3.63 -13.55
CA GLY A 51 -0.27 -2.39 -13.28
C GLY A 51 -1.71 -2.41 -13.81
N THR A 52 -1.92 -2.90 -15.03
CA THR A 52 -3.26 -2.99 -15.64
C THR A 52 -4.14 -4.02 -14.95
N HIS A 53 -3.58 -5.18 -14.60
CA HIS A 53 -4.30 -6.23 -13.86
C HIS A 53 -4.67 -5.79 -12.45
N LEU A 54 -3.79 -5.06 -11.76
CA LEU A 54 -4.06 -4.50 -10.43
C LEU A 54 -5.26 -3.54 -10.44
N VAL A 55 -5.29 -2.60 -11.39
CA VAL A 55 -6.40 -1.64 -11.48
C VAL A 55 -7.73 -2.34 -11.76
N ALA A 56 -7.73 -3.33 -12.68
CA ALA A 56 -8.93 -4.11 -13.00
C ALA A 56 -9.42 -4.89 -11.78
N ALA A 57 -8.53 -5.58 -11.07
CA ALA A 57 -8.85 -6.36 -9.87
C ALA A 57 -9.44 -5.51 -8.75
N VAL A 58 -8.84 -4.35 -8.45
CA VAL A 58 -9.35 -3.44 -7.42
C VAL A 58 -10.72 -2.89 -7.80
N ARG A 59 -10.91 -2.48 -9.06
CA ARG A 59 -12.22 -1.99 -9.54
C ARG A 59 -13.30 -3.06 -9.44
N GLU A 60 -12.97 -4.31 -9.78
CA GLU A 60 -13.93 -5.41 -9.67
C GLU A 60 -14.28 -5.65 -8.20
N ILE A 61 -13.30 -5.77 -7.30
CA ILE A 61 -13.56 -5.92 -5.85
C ILE A 61 -14.49 -4.79 -5.35
N MET A 62 -14.19 -3.54 -5.70
CA MET A 62 -14.99 -2.39 -5.28
C MET A 62 -16.43 -2.49 -5.80
N LYS A 63 -16.61 -2.86 -7.07
CA LYS A 63 -17.91 -3.03 -7.70
C LYS A 63 -18.71 -4.17 -7.06
N THR A 64 -18.12 -5.36 -6.90
CA THR A 64 -18.81 -6.54 -6.35
C THR A 64 -19.17 -6.37 -4.88
N ARG A 65 -18.30 -5.71 -4.10
CA ARG A 65 -18.50 -5.51 -2.65
C ARG A 65 -19.23 -4.22 -2.30
N GLY A 66 -19.49 -3.34 -3.27
CA GLY A 66 -20.08 -2.03 -3.03
C GLY A 66 -19.17 -1.06 -2.25
N ILE A 67 -17.86 -1.28 -2.28
CA ILE A 67 -16.88 -0.42 -1.59
C ILE A 67 -16.76 0.90 -2.36
N ARG A 68 -16.94 2.01 -1.65
CA ARG A 68 -16.84 3.37 -2.21
C ARG A 68 -15.44 3.94 -1.95
N PRO A 69 -14.94 4.86 -2.80
CA PRO A 69 -13.67 5.53 -2.55
C PRO A 69 -13.60 6.16 -1.14
N ALA A 70 -12.44 6.04 -0.50
CA ALA A 70 -12.09 6.67 0.77
C ALA A 70 -10.55 6.81 0.84
N PRO A 71 -10.00 7.51 1.85
CA PRO A 71 -8.56 7.55 2.08
C PRO A 71 -7.95 6.14 2.12
N LEU A 72 -6.87 5.93 1.38
CA LEU A 72 -6.27 4.61 1.17
C LEU A 72 -4.96 4.46 1.94
N MET A 73 -4.84 3.38 2.70
CA MET A 73 -3.59 2.84 3.21
C MET A 73 -3.12 1.72 2.27
N LEU A 74 -1.86 1.73 1.85
CA LEU A 74 -1.31 0.76 0.92
C LEU A 74 -0.18 -0.03 1.58
N SER A 75 -0.16 -1.34 1.39
CA SER A 75 1.01 -2.18 1.63
C SER A 75 1.46 -2.86 0.34
N LEU A 76 2.78 -2.96 0.16
CA LEU A 76 3.42 -3.61 -0.97
C LEU A 76 4.12 -4.89 -0.50
N SER A 77 4.30 -5.84 -1.43
CA SER A 77 5.10 -7.03 -1.20
C SER A 77 6.53 -6.66 -0.78
N GLY A 78 7.04 -7.36 0.24
CA GLY A 78 8.44 -7.23 0.70
C GLY A 78 9.47 -7.56 -0.39
N GLN A 79 9.09 -8.29 -1.44
CA GLN A 79 9.98 -8.55 -2.59
C GLN A 79 10.20 -7.32 -3.47
N MET A 80 9.31 -6.32 -3.41
CA MET A 80 9.39 -5.09 -4.20
C MET A 80 10.14 -3.97 -3.48
N VAL A 81 10.49 -4.16 -2.21
CA VAL A 81 11.14 -3.15 -1.38
C VAL A 81 12.38 -3.74 -0.73
N PHE A 82 13.39 -2.91 -0.52
CA PHE A 82 14.62 -3.33 0.14
C PHE A 82 14.92 -2.42 1.32
N PRO A 83 14.33 -2.71 2.50
CA PRO A 83 14.52 -1.88 3.68
C PRO A 83 15.94 -2.06 4.23
N ARG A 84 16.62 -0.93 4.51
CA ARG A 84 17.94 -0.91 5.15
C ARG A 84 17.96 0.10 6.29
N PHE A 85 18.72 -0.23 7.34
CA PHE A 85 19.04 0.71 8.40
C PHE A 85 20.34 1.44 8.06
N VAL A 86 20.31 2.76 8.09
CA VAL A 86 21.47 3.63 7.84
C VAL A 86 21.74 4.46 9.08
N ARG A 87 23.00 4.52 9.50
CA ARG A 87 23.42 5.44 10.57
C ARG A 87 23.78 6.78 9.94
N LEU A 88 22.91 7.77 10.12
CA LEU A 88 23.18 9.13 9.68
C LEU A 88 23.91 9.91 10.79
N PRO A 89 24.88 10.77 10.45
CA PRO A 89 25.47 11.69 11.43
C PRO A 89 24.40 12.66 11.94
N ALA A 90 24.66 13.30 13.08
CA ALA A 90 23.77 14.35 13.59
C ALA A 90 23.72 15.52 12.60
N VAL A 91 22.60 15.65 11.90
CA VAL A 91 22.37 16.69 10.90
C VAL A 91 21.04 17.39 11.13
N SER A 92 20.97 18.63 10.64
CA SER A 92 19.74 19.40 10.61
C SER A 92 18.75 18.81 9.59
N GLU A 93 17.45 18.97 9.86
CA GLU A 93 16.36 18.36 9.09
C GLU A 93 16.41 18.71 7.60
N ASP A 94 16.86 19.92 7.26
CA ASP A 94 17.05 20.41 5.89
C ASP A 94 18.06 19.61 5.07
N LYS A 95 19.02 18.93 5.72
CA LYS A 95 20.05 18.11 5.06
C LYS A 95 19.74 16.62 5.03
N LEU A 96 18.72 16.18 5.76
CA LEU A 96 18.41 14.77 5.95
C LEU A 96 18.05 14.08 4.62
N LEU A 97 17.17 14.68 3.82
CA LEU A 97 16.75 14.13 2.53
C LEU A 97 17.91 13.98 1.54
N GLN A 98 18.80 14.97 1.48
CA GLN A 98 19.98 14.92 0.61
C GLN A 98 20.93 13.80 1.02
N MET A 99 21.15 13.61 2.32
CA MET A 99 21.99 12.51 2.81
C MET A 99 21.40 11.14 2.55
N VAL A 100 20.08 10.97 2.76
CA VAL A 100 19.39 9.72 2.43
C VAL A 100 19.54 9.41 0.93
N GLN A 101 19.36 10.42 0.07
CA GLN A 101 19.52 10.25 -1.37
C GLN A 101 20.95 9.83 -1.75
N TYR A 102 21.95 10.49 -1.17
CA TYR A 102 23.35 10.13 -1.39
C TYR A 102 23.67 8.69 -0.95
N GLU A 103 23.16 8.24 0.20
CA GLU A 103 23.39 6.87 0.69
C GLU A 103 22.73 5.81 -0.21
N VAL A 104 21.54 6.12 -0.76
CA VAL A 104 20.83 5.24 -1.70
C VAL A 104 21.55 5.13 -3.04
N GLU A 105 22.21 6.20 -3.52
CA GLU A 105 22.95 6.17 -4.80
C GLU A 105 24.27 5.38 -4.73
N GLN A 106 24.90 5.31 -3.56
CA GLN A 106 26.18 4.61 -3.36
C GLN A 106 26.06 3.10 -3.14
N ASN A 107 24.84 2.57 -2.94
CA ASN A 107 24.56 1.18 -2.52
C ASN A 107 23.53 0.46 -3.39
#